data_AF-A0A6B3CGL5-F1
#
_entry.id   AF-A0A6B3CGL5-F1
#
_cell.length_a   1.000
_cell.length_b   1.000
_cell.length_c   1.000
_cell.angle_alpha   90.00
_cell.angle_beta   90.00
_cell.angle_gamma   90.00
#
_symmetry.space_group_name_H-M   'P 1'
#
loop_
_entity.id
_entity.type
_entity.pdbx_description
1 polymer ?
#
loop_
_entity_poly.entity_id
_entity_poly.type
_entity_poly.pdbx_seq_one_letter_code
_entity_poly.pdbx_strand_id
1 'polypeptide(L)'
;GATLLALVLGSALGALAATSRRLADETVMRTLDVVMSFPPIALAAVLVAVFGPSVPVIIFTIAFVYAPSLARVVRANVLEQYGEDYVAAEQVVGARRGHIVTRHVAINCAAPVLVFATVMV
;
A
#
# COMPACT_ATOMS: atom_id res chain seq x y z
N GLY A 1 -3.29 -14.34 -9.78
CA GLY A 1 -2.73 -14.93 -8.55
C GLY A 1 -1.90 -13.92 -7.79
N ALA A 2 -0.69 -13.62 -8.27
CA ALA A 2 0.20 -12.62 -7.67
C ALA A 2 -0.40 -11.21 -7.56
N THR A 3 -1.10 -10.76 -8.60
CA THR A 3 -1.77 -9.47 -8.65
C THR A 3 -2.77 -9.28 -7.52
N LEU A 4 -3.63 -10.27 -7.29
CA LEU A 4 -4.62 -10.25 -6.20
C LEU A 4 -3.96 -10.25 -4.81
N LEU A 5 -2.90 -11.04 -4.62
CA LEU A 5 -2.16 -11.07 -3.35
C LEU A 5 -1.40 -9.77 -3.09
N ALA A 6 -0.73 -9.21 -4.10
CA ALA A 6 -0.02 -7.93 -4.02
C ALA A 6 -0.99 -6.77 -3.79
N LEU A 7 -2.15 -6.79 -4.45
CA LEU A 7 -3.22 -5.81 -4.25
C LEU A 7 -3.73 -5.88 -2.82
N VAL A 8 -4.09 -7.06 -2.32
CA VAL A 8 -4.65 -7.22 -0.97
C VAL A 8 -3.62 -6.85 0.09
N LEU A 9 -2.38 -7.33 -0.01
CA LEU A 9 -1.33 -7.03 0.96
C LEU A 9 -0.89 -5.58 0.90
N GLY A 10 -0.66 -5.03 -0.30
CA GLY A 10 -0.21 -3.65 -0.49
C GLY A 10 -1.28 -2.61 -0.16
N SER A 11 -2.56 -2.89 -0.49
CA SER A 11 -3.67 -2.01 -0.09
C SER A 11 -3.94 -2.08 1.41
N ALA A 12 -3.89 -3.26 2.02
CA ALA A 12 -4.05 -3.39 3.47
C ALA A 12 -2.91 -2.70 4.22
N LEU A 13 -1.65 -2.92 3.81
CA LEU A 13 -0.49 -2.28 4.42
C LEU A 13 -0.47 -0.77 4.18
N GLY A 14 -0.82 -0.31 2.97
CA GLY A 14 -0.90 1.11 2.63
C GLY A 14 -2.03 1.84 3.38
N ALA A 15 -3.20 1.22 3.50
CA ALA A 15 -4.32 1.75 4.27
C ALA A 15 -4.02 1.77 5.77
N LEU A 16 -3.38 0.72 6.30
CA LEU A 16 -2.94 0.65 7.69
C LEU A 16 -1.87 1.69 8.00
N ALA A 17 -0.87 1.87 7.13
CA ALA A 17 0.16 2.89 7.28
C ALA A 17 -0.46 4.28 7.33
N ALA A 18 -1.35 4.60 6.38
CA ALA A 18 -1.98 5.90 6.27
C ALA A 18 -3.02 6.21 7.38
N THR A 19 -3.61 5.19 8.01
CA THR A 19 -4.51 5.35 9.18
C THR A 19 -3.81 5.39 10.52
N SER A 20 -2.56 4.90 10.58
CA SER A 20 -1.84 4.74 11.83
C SER A 20 -1.21 6.05 12.33
N ARG A 21 -0.86 6.08 13.62
CA ARG A 21 -0.21 7.26 14.23
C ARG A 21 1.09 7.58 13.49
N ARG A 22 1.49 8.86 13.45
CA ARG A 22 2.67 9.39 12.75
C ARG A 22 3.95 8.53 12.88
N LEU A 23 4.18 7.94 14.06
CA LEU A 23 5.31 7.05 14.33
C LEU A 23 5.21 5.67 13.65
N ALA A 24 4.01 5.10 13.54
CA ALA A 24 3.75 3.84 12.86
C ALA A 24 3.82 4.00 11.33
N ASP A 25 3.27 5.10 10.79
CA ASP A 25 3.44 5.45 9.36
C ASP A 25 4.92 5.60 9.01
N GLU A 26 5.69 6.33 9.81
CA GLU A 26 7.10 6.58 9.54
C GLU A 26 7.98 5.32 9.66
N THR A 27 7.66 4.42 10.60
CA THR A 27 8.38 3.13 10.72
C THR A 27 8.05 2.17 9.58
N VAL A 28 6.79 2.09 9.15
CA VAL A 28 6.38 1.29 7.98
C VAL A 28 7.00 1.86 6.71
N MET A 29 6.91 3.17 6.47
CA MET A 29 7.50 3.79 5.27
C MET A 29 9.02 3.64 5.25
N ARG A 30 9.71 3.78 6.40
CA ARG A 30 11.16 3.52 6.47
C ARG A 30 11.51 2.07 6.14
N THR A 31 10.75 1.10 6.62
CA THR A 31 11.01 -0.31 6.30
C THR A 31 10.81 -0.59 4.81
N LEU A 32 9.77 0.00 4.21
CA LEU A 32 9.54 -0.07 2.77
C LEU A 32 10.67 0.63 1.97
N ASP A 33 11.20 1.74 2.46
CA ASP A 33 12.31 2.46 1.83
C ASP A 33 13.62 1.67 1.88
N VAL A 34 13.87 0.93 2.98
CA VAL A 34 15.01 -0.01 3.06
C VAL A 34 14.88 -1.10 2.00
N VAL A 35 13.69 -1.67 1.79
CA VAL A 35 13.46 -2.68 0.74
C VAL A 35 13.69 -2.09 -0.66
N MET A 36 13.23 -0.85 -0.89
CA MET A 36 13.37 -0.15 -2.16
C MET A 36 14.81 0.35 -2.45
N SER A 37 15.69 0.34 -1.45
CA SER A 37 17.11 0.66 -1.65
C SER A 37 17.85 -0.41 -2.46
N PHE A 38 17.29 -1.63 -2.51
CA PHE A 38 17.82 -2.72 -3.32
C PHE A 38 17.22 -2.69 -4.74
N PRO A 39 18.03 -2.92 -5.80
CA PRO A 39 17.50 -3.09 -7.15
C PRO A 39 16.44 -4.21 -7.18
N PRO A 40 15.22 -3.95 -7.72
CA PRO A 40 14.10 -4.91 -7.67
C PRO A 40 14.46 -6.26 -8.27
N ILE A 41 15.20 -6.25 -9.38
CA ILE A 41 15.64 -7.45 -10.10
C ILE A 41 16.64 -8.26 -9.27
N ALA A 42 17.58 -7.59 -8.58
CA ALA A 42 18.56 -8.26 -7.74
C ALA A 42 17.88 -8.91 -6.52
N LEU A 43 16.98 -8.19 -5.86
CA LEU A 43 16.20 -8.71 -4.74
C LEU A 43 15.33 -9.90 -5.17
N ALA A 44 14.67 -9.82 -6.33
CA ALA A 44 13.89 -10.92 -6.88
C ALA A 44 14.75 -12.15 -7.17
N ALA A 45 15.93 -11.97 -7.78
CA ALA A 45 16.85 -13.06 -8.08
C ALA A 45 17.34 -13.77 -6.80
N VAL A 46 17.68 -13.02 -5.75
CA VAL A 46 18.10 -13.59 -4.46
C VAL A 46 16.97 -14.38 -3.81
N LEU A 47 15.75 -13.85 -3.80
CA LEU A 47 14.58 -14.56 -3.25
C LEU A 47 14.30 -15.86 -4.01
N VAL A 48 14.32 -15.84 -5.34
CA VAL A 48 14.12 -17.05 -6.15
C VAL A 48 15.27 -18.05 -5.98
N ALA A 49 16.51 -17.58 -5.82
CA ALA A 49 17.67 -18.45 -5.59
C ALA A 49 17.63 -19.14 -4.22
N VAL A 50 17.14 -18.45 -3.17
CA VAL A 50 17.05 -19.00 -1.81
C VAL A 50 15.86 -19.96 -1.66
N PHE A 51 14.69 -19.57 -2.18
CA PHE A 51 13.43 -20.33 -2.01
C PHE A 51 13.14 -21.33 -3.14
N GLY A 52 13.92 -21.29 -4.22
CA GLY A 52 13.78 -22.15 -5.39
C GLY A 52 12.74 -21.65 -6.42
N PRO A 53 12.89 -22.05 -7.70
CA PRO A 53 11.97 -21.64 -8.76
C PRO A 53 10.67 -22.45 -8.70
N SER A 54 9.69 -21.94 -7.97
CA SER A 54 8.32 -22.45 -8.02
C SER A 54 7.33 -21.32 -8.30
N VAL A 55 6.23 -21.64 -8.98
CA VAL A 55 5.14 -20.68 -9.28
C VAL A 55 4.72 -19.89 -8.04
N PRO A 56 4.45 -20.49 -6.86
CA PRO A 56 4.12 -19.73 -5.65
C PRO A 56 5.27 -18.84 -5.16
N VAL A 57 6.53 -19.27 -5.23
CA VAL A 57 7.69 -18.45 -4.81
C VAL A 57 7.84 -17.22 -5.70
N ILE A 58 7.67 -17.37 -7.01
CA ILE A 58 7.71 -16.24 -7.97
C ILE A 58 6.58 -15.25 -7.65
N ILE A 59 5.37 -15.76 -7.38
CA ILE A 59 4.22 -14.95 -6.98
C ILE A 59 4.53 -14.12 -5.73
N PHE A 60 5.04 -14.74 -4.66
CA PHE A 60 5.38 -14.04 -3.42
C PHE A 60 6.53 -13.04 -3.59
N THR A 61 7.54 -13.41 -4.39
CA THR A 61 8.68 -12.55 -4.67
C THR A 61 8.24 -11.27 -5.36
N ILE A 62 7.44 -11.38 -6.42
CA ILE A 62 6.91 -10.24 -7.16
C ILE A 62 6.02 -9.39 -6.24
N ALA A 63 5.12 -10.02 -5.48
CA ALA A 63 4.25 -9.31 -4.54
C ALA A 63 5.04 -8.51 -3.49
N PHE A 64 6.10 -9.09 -2.92
CA PHE A 64 6.93 -8.44 -1.92
C PHE A 64 7.76 -7.29 -2.51
N VAL A 65 8.32 -7.47 -3.70
CA VAL A 65 9.14 -6.46 -4.38
C VAL A 65 8.30 -5.24 -4.77
N TYR A 66 7.05 -5.43 -5.21
CA TYR A 66 6.17 -4.34 -5.66
C TYR A 66 5.26 -3.76 -4.57
N ALA A 67 5.10 -4.45 -3.43
CA ALA A 67 4.30 -3.95 -2.31
C ALA A 67 4.72 -2.55 -1.81
N PRO A 68 6.01 -2.20 -1.67
CA PRO A 68 6.43 -0.86 -1.25
C PRO A 68 5.98 0.25 -2.20
N SER A 69 6.11 0.03 -3.51
CA SER A 69 5.68 0.99 -4.52
C SER A 69 4.17 1.21 -4.46
N LEU A 70 3.40 0.13 -4.35
CA LEU A 70 1.95 0.21 -4.24
C LEU A 70 1.52 0.89 -2.92
N ALA A 71 2.17 0.58 -1.80
CA ALA A 71 1.89 1.17 -0.50
C ALA A 71 2.12 2.70 -0.49
N ARG A 72 3.18 3.20 -1.15
CA ARG A 72 3.40 4.65 -1.28
C ARG A 72 2.31 5.33 -2.11
N VAL A 73 1.87 4.70 -3.20
CA VAL A 73 0.78 5.22 -4.03
C VAL A 73 -0.52 5.30 -3.23
N VAL A 74 -0.87 4.22 -2.51
CA VAL A 74 -2.03 4.19 -1.61
C VAL A 74 -1.94 5.31 -0.57
N ARG A 75 -0.79 5.47 0.08
CA ARG A 75 -0.56 6.53 1.08
C ARG A 75 -0.74 7.93 0.49
N ALA A 76 -0.21 8.19 -0.70
CA ALA A 76 -0.37 9.47 -1.39
C ALA A 76 -1.84 9.76 -1.71
N ASN A 77 -2.58 8.78 -2.23
CA ASN A 77 -4.02 8.89 -2.51
C ASN A 77 -4.85 9.13 -1.23
N VAL A 78 -4.47 8.48 -0.12
CA VAL A 78 -5.14 8.67 1.17
C VAL A 78 -4.91 10.08 1.70
N LEU A 79 -3.68 10.60 1.60
CA LEU A 79 -3.35 11.97 1.98
C LEU A 79 -4.10 13.01 1.13
N GLU A 80 -4.23 12.76 -0.17
CA GLU A 80 -4.99 13.59 -1.11
C GLU A 80 -6.48 13.64 -0.74
N GLN A 81 -7.13 12.49 -0.56
CA GLN A 81 -8.52 12.42 -0.10
C GLN A 81 -8.73 13.09 1.25
N TYR A 82 -7.72 13.14 2.11
CA TYR A 82 -7.81 13.80 3.42
C TYR A 82 -7.87 15.33 3.34
N GLY A 83 -7.43 15.91 2.22
CA GLY A 83 -7.47 17.35 1.95
C GLY A 83 -8.81 17.83 1.37
N GLU A 84 -9.72 16.92 1.03
CA GLU A 84 -10.98 17.23 0.36
C GLU A 84 -12.07 17.77 1.32
N ASP A 85 -12.96 18.60 0.77
CA ASP A 85 -14.00 19.30 1.54
C ASP A 85 -14.96 18.36 2.29
N TYR A 86 -15.20 17.15 1.77
CA TYR A 86 -16.05 16.17 2.46
C TYR A 86 -15.41 15.68 3.77
N VAL A 87 -14.08 15.62 3.86
CA VAL A 87 -13.37 15.27 5.09
C VAL A 87 -13.43 16.42 6.09
N ALA A 88 -13.31 17.66 5.62
CA ALA A 88 -13.48 18.84 6.46
C ALA A 88 -14.90 18.93 7.04
N ALA A 89 -15.93 18.66 6.23
CA ALA A 89 -17.32 18.63 6.67
C ALA A 89 -17.57 17.56 7.75
N GLU A 90 -17.08 16.33 7.56
CA GLU A 90 -17.20 15.25 8.54
C GLU A 90 -16.46 15.55 9.86
N GLN A 91 -15.31 16.25 9.80
CA GLN A 91 -14.60 16.68 11.01
C GLN A 91 -15.40 17.71 11.82
N VAL A 92 -16.09 18.64 11.16
CA VAL A 92 -16.95 19.64 11.81
C VAL A 92 -18.16 18.97 12.49
N VAL A 93 -18.68 17.89 11.92
CA VAL A 93 -19.75 17.06 12.51
C VAL A 93 -19.25 16.24 13.70
N GLY A 94 -17.95 16.17 13.95
CA GLY A 94 -17.35 15.47 15.09
C GLY A 94 -17.04 13.99 14.82
N ALA A 95 -16.96 13.59 13.55
CA ALA A 95 -16.61 12.22 13.19
C ALA A 95 -15.19 11.87 13.66
N ARG A 96 -15.03 10.68 14.25
CA ARG A 96 -13.72 10.18 14.68
C ARG A 96 -12.86 9.85 13.46
N ARG A 97 -11.56 10.14 13.54
CA ARG A 97 -10.57 9.87 12.46
C ARG A 97 -10.71 8.47 11.86
N GLY A 98 -10.86 7.44 12.70
CA GLY A 98 -11.03 6.06 12.22
C GLY A 98 -12.27 5.85 11.35
N HIS A 99 -13.40 6.52 11.67
CA HIS A 99 -14.64 6.43 10.89
C HIS A 99 -14.47 7.06 9.51
N ILE A 100 -13.85 8.24 9.45
CA ILE A 100 -13.57 8.98 8.21
C ILE A 100 -12.73 8.10 7.28
N VAL A 101 -11.68 7.45 7.80
CA VAL A 101 -10.82 6.63 6.94
C VAL A 101 -11.50 5.36 6.48
N THR A 102 -12.09 4.58 7.39
CA THR A 102 -12.64 3.28 6.98
C THR A 102 -13.85 3.41 6.06
N ARG A 103 -14.65 4.48 6.23
CA ARG A 103 -15.94 4.63 5.53
C ARG A 103 -15.88 5.53 4.31
N HIS A 104 -15.01 6.54 4.30
CA HIS A 104 -14.94 7.48 3.18
C HIS A 104 -13.62 7.35 2.43
N VAL A 105 -12.48 7.46 3.11
CA VAL A 105 -11.18 7.51 2.42
C VAL A 105 -10.79 6.14 1.85
N ALA A 106 -11.00 5.04 2.57
CA ALA A 106 -10.69 3.70 2.08
C ALA A 106 -11.52 3.31 0.84
N ILE A 107 -12.79 3.72 0.79
CA ILE A 107 -13.68 3.47 -0.36
C ILE A 107 -13.27 4.36 -1.54
N ASN A 108 -12.96 5.63 -1.30
CA ASN A 108 -12.56 6.55 -2.36
C ASN A 108 -11.17 6.25 -2.91
N CYS A 109 -10.23 5.79 -2.08
CA CYS A 109 -8.90 5.35 -2.52
C CYS A 109 -8.93 3.98 -3.21
N ALA A 110 -9.97 3.16 -3.03
CA ALA A 110 -10.06 1.87 -3.70
C ALA A 110 -10.09 2.01 -5.24
N ALA A 111 -10.75 3.04 -5.77
CA ALA A 111 -10.83 3.31 -7.20
C ALA A 111 -9.46 3.58 -7.86
N PRO A 112 -8.66 4.58 -7.42
CA PRO A 112 -7.34 4.82 -8.00
C PRO A 112 -6.34 3.69 -7.71
N VAL A 113 -6.45 3.03 -6.55
CA VAL A 113 -5.58 1.88 -6.22
C VAL A 113 -5.85 0.68 -7.13
N LEU A 114 -7.10 0.42 -7.48
CA LEU A 114 -7.48 -0.61 -8.45
C LEU A 114 -6.93 -0.28 -9.85
N VAL A 115 -7.06 0.97 -10.30
CA VAL A 115 -6.51 1.40 -11.60
C VAL A 115 -4.98 1.26 -11.62
N PHE A 116 -4.30 1.72 -10.58
CA PHE A 116 -2.84 1.64 -10.51
C PHE A 116 -2.34 0.19 -10.50
N ALA A 117 -3.06 -0.69 -9.80
CA ALA A 117 -2.75 -2.11 -9.81
C ALA A 117 -2.95 -2.79 -11.16
N THR A 118 -3.86 -2.29 -12.01
CA THR A 118 -4.01 -2.75 -13.40
C THR A 118 -2.97 -2.21 -14.36
N VAL A 119 -2.29 -1.09 -14.02
CA VAL A 119 -1.26 -0.48 -14.87
C VAL A 119 0.14 -1.01 -14.53
N MET A 120 0.38 -1.38 -13.27
CA MET A 120 1.70 -1.79 -12.80
C MET A 120 2.04 -3.27 -13.09
N VAL A 121 1.07 -4.08 -13.54
CA VAL A 121 1.22 -5.50 -13.91
C VAL A 121 0.53 -5.78 -15.22
#